data_AF-A0A089LHY5-F1
#
_entry.id   AF-A0A089LHY5-F1
#
_cell.length_a   1.000
_cell.length_b   1.000
_cell.length_c   1.000
_cell.angle_alpha   90.00
_cell.angle_beta   90.00
_cell.angle_gamma   90.00
#
_symmetry.space_group_name_H-M   'P 1'
#
loop_
_entity.id
_entity.type
_entity.pdbx_description
1 polymer ?
#
loop_
_entity_poly.entity_id
_entity_poly.type
_entity_poly.pdbx_seq_one_letter_code
_entity_poly.pdbx_strand_id
1 'polypeptide(L)'
;MSTAYSADISGQRIEVEIVPPTNYSPPVLSIRQQFGSFQLHADPEQLAEVEYAIRTYLEGIRYPETPDQQMILHAECESAIEEGIA
;
A
#
# COMPACT_ATOMS: atom_id res chain seq x y z
N MET A 1 22.24 18.57 0.56
CA MET A 1 21.29 19.22 1.50
C MET A 1 20.05 18.35 1.55
N SER A 2 19.60 17.94 2.74
CA SER A 2 18.33 17.22 2.90
C SER A 2 17.27 18.22 3.35
N THR A 3 16.19 18.35 2.58
CA THR A 3 15.03 19.18 2.92
C THR A 3 13.84 18.26 3.15
N ALA A 4 13.30 18.26 4.37
CA ALA A 4 12.10 17.52 4.69
C ALA A 4 10.88 18.45 4.52
N TYR A 5 9.88 17.97 3.79
CA TYR A 5 8.58 18.63 3.67
C TYR A 5 7.54 17.77 4.38
N SER A 6 6.82 18.35 5.33
CA SER A 6 5.71 17.71 6.02
C SER A 6 4.44 18.54 5.86
N ALA A 7 3.33 17.87 5.63
CA ALA A 7 1.99 18.46 5.60
C ALA A 7 1.05 17.51 6.34
N ASP A 8 0.25 18.05 7.25
CA ASP A 8 -0.84 17.29 7.89
C ASP A 8 -2.10 17.42 7.04
N ILE A 9 -2.59 16.28 6.58
CA ILE A 9 -3.75 16.15 5.69
C ILE A 9 -4.87 15.31 6.31
N SER A 10 -4.78 15.06 7.62
CA SER A 10 -5.74 14.25 8.35
C SER A 10 -7.15 14.84 8.23
N GLY A 11 -8.12 14.02 7.83
CA GLY A 11 -9.51 14.45 7.65
C GLY A 11 -9.79 15.27 6.40
N GLN A 12 -8.80 15.49 5.53
CA GLN A 12 -8.97 16.18 4.26
C GLN A 12 -9.12 15.17 3.11
N ARG A 13 -9.91 15.54 2.09
CA ARG A 13 -9.90 14.80 0.82
C ARG A 13 -8.65 15.18 0.04
N ILE A 14 -7.95 14.15 -0.42
CA ILE A 14 -6.79 14.30 -1.30
C ILE A 14 -7.07 13.57 -2.61
N GLU A 15 -6.48 14.07 -3.68
CA GLU A 15 -6.42 13.37 -4.95
C GLU A 15 -4.97 12.94 -5.18
N VAL A 16 -4.77 11.65 -5.44
CA VAL A 16 -3.45 11.07 -5.70
C VAL A 16 -3.46 10.51 -7.11
N GLU A 17 -2.56 11.01 -7.95
CA GLU A 17 -2.41 10.57 -9.33
C GLU A 17 -0.94 10.29 -9.65
N ILE A 18 -0.68 9.28 -10.49
CA ILE A 18 0.63 9.10 -11.11
C ILE A 18 0.53 9.60 -12.55
N VAL A 19 1.27 10.66 -12.84
CA VAL A 19 1.47 11.11 -14.22
C VAL A 19 2.56 10.24 -14.83
N PRO A 20 2.25 9.49 -15.92
CA PRO A 20 3.23 8.63 -16.57
C PRO A 20 4.40 9.43 -17.13
N PRO A 21 5.57 8.80 -17.33
CA PRO A 21 6.73 9.49 -17.87
C PRO A 21 6.45 9.98 -19.29
N THR A 22 7.11 11.08 -19.65
CA THR A 22 7.19 11.55 -21.03
C THR A 22 8.61 11.38 -21.54
N ASN A 23 8.85 11.66 -22.83
CA ASN A 23 10.21 11.65 -23.40
C ASN A 23 11.20 12.59 -22.67
N TYR A 24 10.69 13.55 -21.89
CA TYR A 24 11.51 14.59 -21.25
C TYR A 24 11.32 14.67 -19.73
N SER A 25 10.49 13.81 -19.13
CA SER A 25 10.22 13.84 -17.69
C SER A 25 10.02 12.45 -17.10
N PRO A 26 10.58 12.16 -15.91
CA PRO A 26 10.27 10.95 -15.16
C PRO A 26 8.79 10.93 -14.76
N PRO A 27 8.26 9.78 -14.29
CA PRO A 27 6.92 9.76 -13.73
C PRO A 27 6.84 10.66 -12.50
N VAL A 28 5.64 11.20 -12.27
CA VAL A 28 5.39 12.14 -11.17
C VAL A 28 4.23 11.63 -10.34
N LEU A 29 4.47 11.38 -9.06
CA LEU A 29 3.41 11.19 -8.08
C LEU A 29 2.91 12.57 -7.65
N SER A 30 1.68 12.92 -8.02
CA SER A 30 1.04 14.16 -7.62
C SER A 30 0.00 13.90 -6.55
N ILE A 31 0.10 14.66 -5.45
CA ILE A 31 -0.85 14.67 -4.35
C ILE A 31 -1.46 16.07 -4.30
N ARG A 32 -2.73 16.20 -4.66
CA ARG A 32 -3.47 17.47 -4.61
C ARG A 32 -4.33 17.53 -3.35
N GLN A 33 -4.28 18.68 -2.71
CA GLN A 33 -5.01 19.02 -1.49
C GLN A 33 -5.78 20.32 -1.73
N GLN A 34 -6.66 20.69 -0.80
CA GLN A 34 -7.45 21.91 -0.90
C GLN A 34 -6.60 23.19 -0.99
N PHE A 35 -5.42 23.21 -0.37
CA PHE A 35 -4.57 24.40 -0.24
C PHE A 35 -3.21 24.27 -0.94
N GLY A 36 -2.99 23.20 -1.70
CA GLY A 36 -1.70 23.00 -2.38
C GLY A 36 -1.58 21.66 -3.08
N SER A 37 -0.47 21.48 -3.78
CA SER A 37 -0.12 20.21 -4.41
C SER A 37 1.33 19.87 -4.12
N PHE A 38 1.57 18.61 -3.78
CA PHE A 38 2.90 18.03 -3.69
C PHE A 38 3.17 17.18 -4.94
N GLN A 39 4.38 17.28 -5.48
CA GLN A 39 4.82 16.52 -6.65
C GLN A 39 6.16 15.87 -6.33
N LEU A 40 6.19 14.54 -6.42
CA LEU A 40 7.40 13.75 -6.30
C LEU A 40 7.79 13.25 -7.69
N HIS A 41 8.87 13.81 -8.22
CA HIS A 41 9.54 13.28 -9.40
C HIS A 41 10.45 12.14 -8.95
N ALA A 42 10.14 10.92 -9.41
CA ALA A 42 10.83 9.73 -8.96
C ALA A 42 10.90 8.73 -10.11
N ASP A 43 11.94 7.91 -10.12
CA ASP A 43 12.06 6.81 -11.08
C ASP A 43 11.04 5.69 -10.76
N PRO A 44 10.68 4.84 -11.72
CA PRO A 44 9.73 3.74 -11.49
C PRO A 44 10.11 2.84 -10.30
N GLU A 45 11.40 2.57 -10.10
CA GLU A 45 11.90 1.78 -8.97
C GLU A 45 11.64 2.48 -7.63
N GLN A 46 11.79 3.80 -7.56
CA GLN A 46 11.51 4.58 -6.36
C GLN A 46 10.01 4.65 -6.07
N LEU A 47 9.17 4.74 -7.10
CA LEU A 47 7.71 4.67 -6.93
C LEU A 47 7.25 3.28 -6.47
N ALA A 48 7.92 2.21 -6.91
CA ALA A 48 7.67 0.85 -6.44
C ALA A 48 7.99 0.69 -4.95
N GLU A 49 9.08 1.29 -4.46
CA GLU A 49 9.40 1.31 -3.02
C GLU A 49 8.32 2.04 -2.21
N VAL A 50 7.80 3.16 -2.72
CA VAL A 50 6.67 3.88 -2.08
C VAL A 50 5.42 3.01 -2.03
N GLU A 51 5.07 2.33 -3.13
CA GLU A 51 3.93 1.41 -3.18
C GLU A 51 4.10 0.25 -2.20
N TYR A 52 5.28 -0.36 -2.16
CA TYR A 52 5.59 -1.46 -1.25
C TYR A 52 5.46 -1.03 0.22
N ALA A 53 6.00 0.14 0.59
CA ALA A 53 5.90 0.66 1.96
C ALA A 53 4.45 0.93 2.37
N ILE A 54 3.65 1.55 1.49
CA ILE A 54 2.23 1.82 1.75
C ILE A 54 1.46 0.51 1.87
N ARG A 55 1.63 -0.42 0.94
CA ARG A 55 0.96 -1.73 0.97
C ARG A 55 1.31 -2.50 2.23
N THR A 56 2.59 -2.58 2.60
CA THR A 56 3.05 -3.28 3.81
C THR A 56 2.41 -2.70 5.07
N TYR A 57 2.34 -1.37 5.17
CA TYR A 57 1.64 -0.71 6.28
C TYR A 57 0.13 -1.05 6.29
N LEU A 58 -0.51 -1.00 5.12
CA LEU A 58 -1.94 -1.31 4.97
C LEU A 58 -2.27 -2.78 5.26
N GLU A 59 -1.36 -3.71 4.93
CA GLU A 59 -1.45 -5.12 5.27
C GLU A 59 -1.24 -5.34 6.78
N GLY A 60 -0.37 -4.58 7.43
CA GLY A 60 -0.18 -4.66 8.88
C GLY A 60 -1.34 -4.10 9.71
N ILE A 61 -2.15 -3.18 9.17
CA ILE A 61 -3.39 -2.70 9.81
C ILE A 61 -4.61 -3.54 9.42
N ARG A 62 -4.55 -4.30 8.31
CA ARG A 62 -5.52 -5.37 8.10
C ARG A 62 -5.31 -6.32 9.26
N TYR A 63 -6.38 -6.60 10.00
CA TYR A 63 -6.33 -7.57 11.09
C TYR A 63 -5.54 -8.79 10.60
N PRO A 64 -4.58 -9.33 11.38
CA PRO A 64 -4.18 -10.71 11.14
C PRO A 64 -5.49 -11.48 11.05
N GLU A 65 -5.70 -12.20 9.95
CA GLU A 65 -6.83 -13.11 9.78
C GLU A 65 -7.12 -13.68 11.16
N THR A 66 -8.30 -13.39 11.71
CA THR A 66 -8.64 -13.69 13.10
C THR A 66 -8.11 -15.09 13.41
N PRO A 67 -7.44 -15.34 14.56
CA PRO A 67 -6.84 -16.65 14.86
C PRO A 67 -7.77 -17.84 14.56
N ASP A 68 -9.09 -17.60 14.65
CA ASP A 68 -10.15 -18.49 14.23
C ASP A 68 -10.03 -18.99 12.78
N GLN A 69 -9.64 -18.19 11.79
CA GLN A 69 -9.54 -18.62 10.39
C GLN A 69 -8.39 -19.62 10.16
N GLN A 70 -7.24 -19.43 10.82
CA GLN A 70 -6.17 -20.43 10.78
C GLN A 70 -6.54 -21.68 11.58
N MET A 71 -7.24 -21.54 12.71
CA MET A 71 -7.76 -22.67 13.48
C MET A 71 -8.85 -23.45 12.73
N ILE A 72 -9.74 -22.77 12.02
CA ILE A 72 -10.79 -23.37 11.17
C ILE A 72 -10.14 -24.13 10.01
N LEU A 73 -9.17 -23.51 9.32
CA LEU A 73 -8.44 -24.18 8.24
C LEU A 73 -7.67 -25.41 8.74
N HIS A 74 -7.07 -25.32 9.93
CA HIS A 74 -6.36 -26.45 10.53
C HIS A 74 -7.32 -27.59 10.92
N ALA A 75 -8.45 -27.27 11.55
CA ALA A 75 -9.48 -28.24 11.89
C ALA A 75 -10.11 -28.89 10.66
N GLU A 76 -10.35 -28.14 9.59
CA GLU A 76 -10.84 -28.66 8.31
C GLU A 76 -9.81 -29.60 7.67
N CYS A 77 -8.53 -29.21 7.64
CA CYS A 77 -7.45 -30.08 7.15
C CYS A 77 -7.29 -31.37 7.97
N GLU A 78 -7.34 -31.29 9.29
CA GLU A 78 -7.27 -32.48 10.17
C GLU A 78 -8.46 -33.40 9.95
N SER A 79 -9.69 -32.86 9.84
CA SER A 79 -10.89 -33.66 9.57
C SER A 79 -10.85 -34.38 8.22
N ALA A 80 -10.34 -33.73 7.16
CA ALA A 80 -10.21 -34.35 5.84
C ALA A 80 -9.19 -35.51 5.81
N ILE A 81 -8.13 -35.42 6.62
CA ILE A 81 -7.14 -36.49 6.79
C ILE A 81 -7.75 -37.66 7.57
N GLU A 82 -8.55 -37.40 8.60
CA GLU A 82 -9.22 -38.44 9.40
C GLU A 82 -10.35 -39.13 8.64
N GLU A 83 -11.07 -38.42 7.78
CA GLU A 83 -12.13 -38.98 6.92
C GLU A 83 -11.62 -39.77 5.71
N GLY A 84 -10.28 -39.89 5.54
CA GLY A 84 -9.68 -40.81 4.56
C GLY A 84 -9.98 -40.45 3.10
N ILE A 85 -10.07 -39.15 2.79
CA ILE A 85 -10.20 -38.65 1.42
C ILE A 85 -8.83 -38.17 0.93
N ALA A 86 -7.97 -39.13 0.55
CA ALA A 86 -6.71 -38.90 -0.18
C ALA A 86 -6.58 -39.91 -1.33
#